data_AF-A0AAU9TTC4-F1
#
_entry.id   AF-A0AAU9TTC4-F1
#
_cell.length_a   1.000
_cell.length_b   1.000
_cell.length_c   1.000
_cell.angle_alpha   90.00
_cell.angle_beta   90.00
_cell.angle_gamma   90.00
#
_symmetry.space_group_name_H-M   'P 1'
#
loop_
_entity.id
_entity.type
_entity.pdbx_description
1 polymer ?
#
loop_
_entity_poly.entity_id
_entity_poly.type
_entity_poly.pdbx_seq_one_letter_code
_entity_poly.pdbx_strand_id
1 'polypeptide(L)'
;MSGGGDRKSSKAWQFFTDLQNDKARSSTAISELIEPTNPPNKEIFKHKSAAANTKLTQYFTKPLSAKKTEQLNKTLVKVFVKNYLPFHLVESPELKDFIKELNPAYQLPSRKTLSNALLTNSYNQVKEKIQMELN
;
A
#
# COMPACT_ATOMS: atom_id res chain seq x y z
N MET A 1 31.80 44.61 22.36
CA MET A 1 31.12 43.51 23.08
C MET A 1 29.89 43.16 22.26
N SER A 2 29.72 41.95 21.74
CA SER A 2 29.44 40.68 22.45
C SER A 2 28.08 40.71 23.18
N GLY A 3 27.21 39.79 22.80
CA GLY A 3 25.80 39.69 23.20
C GLY A 3 25.15 38.57 22.39
N GLY A 4 25.58 37.33 22.63
CA GLY A 4 25.18 36.16 21.86
C GLY A 4 23.70 35.82 22.06
N GLY A 5 22.94 35.74 20.97
CA GLY A 5 21.57 35.22 21.00
C GLY A 5 21.59 33.68 21.01
N ASP A 6 21.12 33.09 22.11
CA ASP A 6 20.97 31.64 22.25
C ASP A 6 20.06 31.07 21.17
N ARG A 7 20.65 30.39 20.18
CA ARG A 7 19.90 29.59 19.21
C ARG A 7 19.38 28.35 19.93
N LYS A 8 18.12 28.40 20.35
CA LYS A 8 17.42 27.26 20.96
C LYS A 8 17.37 26.08 19.98
N SER A 9 18.35 25.19 20.07
CA SER A 9 18.38 23.95 19.31
C SER A 9 17.22 23.07 19.74
N SER A 10 16.27 22.82 18.84
CA SER A 10 15.15 21.92 19.11
C SER A 10 15.67 20.49 19.22
N LYS A 11 15.12 19.69 20.14
CA LYS A 11 15.45 18.26 20.30
C LYS A 11 15.30 17.49 18.98
N ALA A 12 14.40 17.92 18.09
CA ALA A 12 14.21 17.35 16.76
C ALA A 12 15.41 17.54 15.81
N TRP A 13 16.16 18.65 15.95
CA TRP A 13 17.36 18.89 15.12
C TRP A 13 18.56 18.05 15.59
N GLN A 14 18.71 17.83 16.91
CA GLN A 14 19.72 16.91 17.45
C GLN A 14 19.48 15.47 16.95
N PHE A 15 18.22 15.03 16.90
CA PHE A 15 17.88 13.71 16.38
C PHE A 15 18.32 13.53 14.92
N PHE A 16 18.24 14.58 14.08
CA PHE A 16 18.68 14.50 12.69
C PHE A 16 20.21 14.49 12.53
N THR A 17 20.96 15.13 13.45
CA THR A 17 22.43 15.06 13.44
C THR A 17 22.95 13.71 13.94
N ASP A 18 22.32 13.13 14.96
CA ASP A 18 22.68 11.81 15.49
C ASP A 18 22.49 10.72 14.42
N LEU A 19 21.40 10.82 13.64
CA LEU A 19 21.05 9.85 12.58
C LEU A 19 22.04 9.85 11.39
N GLN A 20 22.82 10.91 11.19
CA GLN A 20 23.90 10.92 10.19
C GLN A 20 25.23 10.40 10.74
N ASN A 21 25.45 10.47 12.06
CA ASN A 21 26.69 10.05 12.70
C ASN A 21 26.79 8.52 12.89
N ASP A 22 25.64 7.82 12.96
CA ASP A 22 25.60 6.37 13.16
C ASP A 22 26.15 5.55 11.95
N LYS A 23 26.27 6.19 10.78
CA LYS A 23 26.79 5.55 9.56
C LYS A 23 28.30 5.21 9.64
N ALA A 24 29.00 5.64 10.69
CA ALA A 24 30.46 5.52 10.81
C ALA A 24 30.95 4.47 11.84
N ARG A 25 30.07 3.69 12.49
CA ARG A 25 30.47 2.63 13.45
C ARG A 25 30.02 1.23 13.01
N SER A 26 30.76 0.65 12.06
CA SER A 26 30.76 -0.80 11.80
C SER A 26 32.09 -1.27 11.24
N SER A 27 33.13 -1.22 12.08
CA SER A 27 34.38 -1.94 11.87
C SER A 27 35.16 -2.09 13.18
N THR A 28 35.20 -3.31 13.73
CA THR A 28 36.29 -3.85 14.57
C THR A 28 36.06 -5.35 14.80
N ALA A 29 37.08 -6.15 14.46
CA ALA A 29 37.37 -7.53 14.89
C ALA A 29 36.30 -8.63 14.73
N ILE A 30 36.56 -9.55 13.79
CA ILE A 30 36.31 -11.00 13.97
C ILE A 30 37.65 -11.70 13.72
N SER A 31 38.30 -12.20 14.78
CA SER A 31 39.47 -13.10 14.70
C SER A 31 39.78 -13.69 16.07
N GLU A 32 39.02 -14.71 16.51
CA GLU A 32 39.53 -15.72 17.44
C GLU A 32 38.75 -17.04 17.32
N LEU A 33 39.46 -18.16 17.19
CA LEU A 33 38.92 -19.51 17.08
C LEU A 33 39.32 -20.31 18.33
N ILE A 34 38.43 -20.47 19.31
CA ILE A 34 38.50 -21.57 20.28
C ILE A 34 37.09 -22.10 20.59
N GLU A 35 36.86 -23.36 20.24
CA GLU A 35 36.08 -24.32 21.02
C GLU A 35 37.11 -25.30 21.64
N PRO A 36 36.88 -25.96 22.81
CA PRO A 36 35.64 -26.71 23.07
C PRO A 36 35.18 -26.83 24.55
N THR A 37 34.10 -27.62 24.74
CA THR A 37 33.62 -28.29 25.99
C THR A 37 32.65 -27.54 26.92
N ASN A 38 31.78 -28.33 27.55
CA ASN A 38 30.54 -28.02 28.30
C ASN A 38 30.27 -29.25 29.20
N PRO A 39 29.34 -29.30 30.20
CA PRO A 39 28.52 -28.28 30.90
C PRO A 39 28.94 -28.26 32.41
N PRO A 40 28.09 -28.15 33.48
CA PRO A 40 26.69 -27.70 33.63
C PRO A 40 26.38 -26.76 34.83
N ASN A 41 25.13 -26.24 34.83
CA ASN A 41 24.11 -26.33 35.91
C ASN A 41 23.38 -25.02 36.28
N LYS A 42 22.10 -24.94 35.86
CA LYS A 42 20.92 -24.28 36.49
C LYS A 42 21.03 -22.83 37.03
N GLU A 43 20.21 -21.94 36.46
CA GLU A 43 18.86 -21.54 36.96
C GLU A 43 18.31 -20.35 36.14
N ILE A 44 16.99 -20.32 35.86
CA ILE A 44 16.14 -19.13 35.56
C ILE A 44 16.58 -18.27 34.31
N PHE A 45 15.78 -17.99 33.26
CA PHE A 45 14.40 -17.48 33.21
C PHE A 45 13.57 -18.10 32.05
N LYS A 46 12.32 -18.46 32.31
CA LYS A 46 11.34 -18.85 31.27
C LYS A 46 10.64 -17.63 30.64
N HIS A 47 11.34 -16.85 29.83
CA HIS A 47 10.67 -15.90 28.93
C HIS A 47 10.23 -16.60 27.65
N LYS A 48 9.09 -17.31 27.71
CA LYS A 48 8.37 -17.75 26.51
C LYS A 48 7.60 -16.56 25.92
N SER A 49 8.32 -15.53 25.51
CA SER A 49 7.80 -14.49 24.63
C SER A 49 7.44 -15.17 23.32
N ALA A 50 6.15 -15.49 23.15
CA ALA A 50 5.62 -15.90 21.87
C ALA A 50 5.76 -14.70 20.92
N ALA A 51 6.89 -14.64 20.21
CA ALA A 51 7.08 -13.69 19.14
C ALA A 51 5.91 -13.85 18.18
N ALA A 52 5.03 -12.85 18.15
CA ALA A 52 3.90 -12.84 17.25
C ALA A 52 4.47 -12.70 15.83
N ASN A 53 4.70 -13.86 15.19
CA ASN A 53 5.18 -13.99 13.83
C ASN A 53 4.13 -13.37 12.89
N THR A 54 4.16 -12.05 12.80
CA THR A 54 3.37 -11.21 11.92
C THR A 54 3.84 -11.50 10.51
N LYS A 55 3.23 -12.52 9.90
CA LYS A 55 3.60 -13.01 8.58
C LYS A 55 3.72 -11.82 7.64
N LEU A 56 4.86 -11.71 6.95
CA LEU A 56 5.17 -10.63 5.99
C LEU A 56 4.02 -10.41 4.98
N THR A 57 3.26 -11.48 4.69
CA THR A 57 2.02 -11.48 3.91
C THR A 57 0.94 -10.48 4.36
N GLN A 58 0.99 -9.94 5.57
CA GLN A 58 0.03 -8.91 6.03
C GLN A 58 0.30 -7.52 5.43
N TYR A 59 1.53 -7.26 4.99
CA TYR A 59 1.95 -5.96 4.45
C TYR A 59 1.80 -5.87 2.91
N PHE A 60 1.52 -6.98 2.22
CA PHE A 60 1.26 -6.97 0.79
C PHE A 60 -0.21 -6.67 0.48
N THR A 61 -0.43 -5.81 -0.51
CA THR A 61 -1.75 -5.52 -1.06
C THR A 61 -2.35 -6.81 -1.64
N LYS A 62 -3.43 -7.30 -1.04
CA LYS A 62 -4.09 -8.52 -1.52
C LYS A 62 -4.65 -8.28 -2.93
N PRO A 63 -4.46 -9.21 -3.89
CA PRO A 63 -4.99 -9.04 -5.24
C PRO A 63 -6.52 -8.96 -5.20
N LEU A 64 -7.08 -8.05 -6.01
CA LEU A 64 -8.51 -7.82 -6.06
C LEU A 64 -9.23 -8.98 -6.76
N SER A 65 -10.21 -9.59 -6.07
CA SER A 65 -11.03 -10.67 -6.66
C SER A 65 -11.76 -10.19 -7.91
N ALA A 66 -11.77 -11.01 -8.98
CA ALA A 66 -12.39 -10.69 -10.26
C ALA A 66 -13.86 -10.21 -10.12
N LYS A 67 -14.65 -10.84 -9.24
CA LYS A 67 -16.04 -10.42 -8.95
C LYS A 67 -16.13 -9.01 -8.36
N LYS A 68 -15.16 -8.63 -7.51
CA LYS A 68 -15.08 -7.29 -6.91
C LYS A 68 -14.63 -6.26 -7.94
N THR A 69 -13.68 -6.61 -8.80
CA THR A 69 -13.25 -5.79 -9.95
C THR A 69 -14.41 -5.54 -10.92
N GLU A 70 -15.21 -6.56 -11.25
CA GLU A 70 -16.40 -6.43 -12.10
C GLU A 70 -17.46 -5.52 -11.47
N GLN A 71 -17.71 -5.64 -10.16
CA GLN A 71 -18.62 -4.75 -9.42
C GLN A 71 -18.15 -3.29 -9.43
N LEU A 72 -16.85 -3.04 -9.26
CA LEU A 72 -16.28 -1.69 -9.37
C LEU A 72 -16.41 -1.15 -10.79
N ASN A 73 -16.09 -1.95 -11.82
CA ASN A 73 -16.27 -1.58 -13.23
C ASN A 73 -17.72 -1.22 -13.57
N LYS A 74 -18.70 -2.02 -13.12
CA LYS A 74 -20.14 -1.72 -13.31
C LYS A 74 -20.56 -0.43 -12.59
N THR A 75 -20.02 -0.18 -11.39
CA THR A 75 -20.27 1.05 -10.64
C THR A 75 -19.66 2.26 -11.35
N LEU A 76 -18.44 2.13 -11.87
CA LEU A 76 -17.74 3.17 -12.64
C LEU A 76 -18.53 3.55 -13.90
N VAL A 77 -18.96 2.57 -14.71
CA VAL A 77 -19.83 2.82 -15.88
C VAL A 77 -21.09 3.56 -15.45
N LYS A 78 -21.77 3.12 -14.38
CA LYS A 78 -22.97 3.77 -13.86
C LYS A 78 -22.74 5.23 -13.45
N VAL A 79 -21.62 5.54 -12.80
CA VAL A 79 -21.25 6.92 -12.43
C VAL A 79 -21.04 7.79 -13.67
N PHE A 80 -20.31 7.30 -14.67
CA PHE A 80 -20.03 8.07 -15.88
C PHE A 80 -21.29 8.30 -16.73
N VAL A 81 -22.10 7.26 -16.94
CA VAL A 81 -23.32 7.34 -17.76
C VAL A 81 -24.40 8.19 -17.08
N LYS A 82 -24.64 8.02 -15.76
CA LYS A 82 -25.69 8.78 -15.07
C LYS A 82 -25.38 10.25 -14.86
N ASN A 83 -24.11 10.63 -14.78
CA ASN A 83 -23.68 12.01 -14.56
C ASN A 83 -23.08 12.65 -15.83
N TYR A 84 -23.26 12.03 -16.99
CA TYR A 84 -22.79 12.52 -18.31
C TYR A 84 -21.30 12.88 -18.34
N LEU A 85 -20.46 12.15 -17.59
CA LEU A 85 -19.04 12.47 -17.43
C LEU A 85 -18.23 12.08 -18.68
N PRO A 86 -17.26 12.90 -19.11
CA PRO A 86 -16.43 12.58 -20.26
C PRO A 86 -15.47 11.43 -19.94
N PHE A 87 -15.44 10.40 -20.79
CA PHE A 87 -14.63 9.19 -20.54
C PHE A 87 -13.11 9.44 -20.43
N HIS A 88 -12.58 10.61 -20.82
CA HIS A 88 -11.17 10.93 -20.59
C HIS A 88 -10.85 11.16 -19.10
N LEU A 89 -11.86 11.39 -18.24
CA LEU A 89 -11.66 11.65 -16.82
C LEU A 89 -10.99 10.48 -16.08
N VAL A 90 -11.20 9.21 -16.50
CA VAL A 90 -10.45 8.06 -15.93
C VAL A 90 -8.95 8.07 -16.26
N GLU A 91 -8.53 8.89 -17.23
CA GLU A 91 -7.12 9.04 -17.59
C GLU A 91 -6.45 10.23 -16.88
N SER A 92 -7.21 11.08 -16.19
CA SER A 92 -6.68 12.19 -15.36
C SER A 92 -5.82 11.67 -14.19
N PRO A 93 -4.71 12.36 -13.84
CA PRO A 93 -3.89 11.97 -12.70
C PRO A 93 -4.66 12.08 -11.37
N GLU A 94 -5.48 13.11 -11.20
CA GLU A 94 -6.22 13.37 -9.97
C GLU A 94 -7.20 12.23 -9.64
N LEU A 95 -7.96 11.74 -10.64
CA LEU A 95 -8.87 10.61 -10.41
C LEU A 95 -8.10 9.30 -10.23
N LYS A 96 -6.98 9.11 -10.92
CA LYS A 96 -6.13 7.91 -10.72
C LYS A 96 -5.57 7.86 -9.30
N ASP A 97 -5.07 8.97 -8.79
CA ASP A 97 -4.45 9.00 -7.47
C ASP A 97 -5.50 8.92 -6.36
N PHE A 98 -6.65 9.59 -6.51
CA PHE A 98 -7.82 9.39 -5.64
C PHE A 98 -8.28 7.91 -5.58
N ILE A 99 -8.36 7.23 -6.72
CA ILE A 99 -8.78 5.82 -6.76
C ILE A 99 -7.71 4.88 -6.18
N LYS A 100 -6.42 5.16 -6.36
CA LYS A 100 -5.32 4.41 -5.71
C LYS A 100 -5.35 4.56 -4.19
N GLU A 101 -5.60 5.77 -3.68
CA GLU A 101 -5.69 6.04 -2.24
C GLU A 101 -6.88 5.29 -1.62
N LEU A 102 -8.03 5.25 -2.32
CA LEU A 102 -9.19 4.48 -1.89
C LEU A 102 -9.00 2.96 -1.98
N ASN A 103 -8.35 2.46 -3.03
CA ASN A 103 -8.13 1.03 -3.26
C ASN A 103 -6.92 0.77 -4.18
N PRO A 104 -5.71 0.58 -3.62
CA PRO A 104 -4.50 0.40 -4.42
C PRO A 104 -4.46 -0.93 -5.19
N ALA A 105 -5.36 -1.88 -4.90
CA ALA A 105 -5.48 -3.14 -5.64
C ALA A 105 -6.39 -3.04 -6.88
N TYR A 106 -7.11 -1.93 -7.08
CA TYR A 106 -7.99 -1.75 -8.24
C TYR A 106 -7.26 -1.05 -9.39
N GLN A 107 -7.19 -1.75 -10.53
CA GLN A 107 -6.69 -1.18 -11.79
C GLN A 107 -7.82 -0.45 -12.51
N LEU A 108 -7.74 0.89 -12.52
CA LEU A 108 -8.72 1.75 -13.19
C LEU A 108 -8.68 1.50 -14.72
N PRO A 109 -9.81 1.22 -15.39
CA PRO A 109 -9.83 0.94 -16.82
C PRO A 109 -9.47 2.18 -17.65
N SER A 110 -8.84 1.96 -18.81
CA SER A 110 -8.59 3.03 -19.78
C SER A 110 -9.89 3.62 -20.33
N ARG A 111 -9.81 4.83 -20.92
CA ARG A 111 -10.93 5.47 -21.63
C ARG A 111 -11.55 4.53 -22.66
N LYS A 112 -10.71 3.85 -23.45
CA LYS A 112 -11.15 2.90 -24.49
C LYS A 112 -11.81 1.65 -23.91
N THR A 113 -11.30 1.13 -22.80
CA THR A 113 -11.89 -0.02 -22.08
C THR A 113 -13.26 0.35 -21.52
N LEU A 114 -13.39 1.55 -20.95
CA LEU A 114 -14.65 2.07 -20.42
C LEU A 114 -15.69 2.24 -21.53
N SER A 115 -15.34 2.91 -22.64
CA SER A 115 -16.28 3.21 -23.72
C SER A 115 -16.63 2.00 -24.59
N ASN A 116 -15.65 1.17 -24.97
CA ASN A 116 -15.85 0.17 -26.02
C ASN A 116 -16.22 -1.22 -25.47
N ALA A 117 -15.81 -1.55 -24.25
CA ALA A 117 -16.04 -2.86 -23.64
C ALA A 117 -17.04 -2.79 -22.49
N LEU A 118 -16.75 -2.00 -21.45
CA LEU A 118 -17.58 -1.97 -20.23
C LEU A 118 -18.96 -1.36 -20.47
N LEU A 119 -19.04 -0.26 -21.21
CA LEU A 119 -20.30 0.37 -21.59
C LEU A 119 -21.13 -0.51 -22.55
N THR A 120 -20.52 -1.02 -23.62
CA THR A 120 -21.18 -1.92 -24.59
C THR A 120 -21.76 -3.16 -23.92
N ASN A 121 -21.00 -3.81 -23.04
CA ASN A 121 -21.47 -4.97 -22.28
C ASN A 121 -22.63 -4.60 -21.34
N SER A 122 -22.55 -3.44 -20.67
CA SER A 122 -23.63 -2.95 -19.81
C SER A 122 -24.91 -2.64 -20.61
N TYR A 123 -24.78 -2.07 -21.81
CA TYR A 123 -25.90 -1.83 -22.73
C TYR A 123 -26.53 -3.14 -23.19
N ASN A 124 -25.74 -4.11 -23.65
CA ASN A 124 -26.25 -5.41 -24.10
C ASN A 124 -27.00 -6.15 -22.97
N GLN A 125 -26.43 -6.18 -21.74
CA GLN A 125 -27.09 -6.79 -20.58
C GLN A 125 -28.44 -6.13 -20.22
N VAL A 126 -28.60 -4.82 -20.44
CA VAL A 126 -29.87 -4.12 -20.21
C VAL A 126 -30.84 -4.37 -21.35
N LYS A 127 -30.36 -4.33 -22.60
CA LYS A 127 -31.14 -4.63 -23.80
C LYS A 127 -31.71 -6.05 -23.76
N GLU A 128 -30.90 -7.05 -23.49
CA GLU A 128 -31.31 -8.47 -23.38
C GLU A 128 -32.39 -8.66 -22.32
N LYS A 129 -32.25 -8.01 -21.15
CA LYS A 129 -33.29 -8.05 -20.09
C LYS A 129 -34.62 -7.47 -20.55
N ILE A 130 -34.59 -6.29 -21.16
CA ILE A 130 -35.80 -5.65 -21.69
C ILE A 130 -36.42 -6.51 -22.79
N GLN A 131 -35.62 -7.16 -23.64
CA GLN A 131 -36.11 -8.08 -24.67
C GLN A 131 -36.76 -9.34 -24.07
N MET A 132 -36.23 -9.88 -22.96
CA MET A 132 -36.86 -10.99 -22.23
C MET A 132 -38.13 -10.58 -21.48
N GLU A 133 -38.25 -9.33 -21.02
CA GLU A 133 -39.44 -8.80 -20.35
C GLU A 133 -40.58 -8.45 -21.32
N LEU A 134 -40.30 -8.37 -22.63
CA LEU A 134 -41.26 -8.02 -23.70
C LEU A 134 -41.78 -9.23 -24.50
N ASN A 135 -41.35 -10.46 -24.17
CA ASN A 135 -41.55 -11.66 -24.98
C ASN A 135 -42.16 -12.82 -24.16
#